data_AF-A0A9X0BRV2-F1
#
_entry.id   AF-A0A9X0BRV2-F1
#
_cell.length_a   1.000
_cell.length_b   1.000
_cell.length_c   1.000
_cell.angle_alpha   90.00
_cell.angle_beta   90.00
_cell.angle_gamma   90.00
#
_symmetry.space_group_name_H-M   'P 1'
#
loop_
_entity.id
_entity.type
_entity.pdbx_description
1 polymer ?
#
loop_
_entity_poly.entity_id
_entity_poly.type
_entity_poly.pdbx_seq_one_letter_code
_entity_poly.pdbx_strand_id
1 'polypeptide(L)'
;MTGSTTPIHQLSVAVRAKIISAWDTSRLAPFGATYRALTAIVKTSWLLSSPTINSVLGFPRVPIHGKPAKGFRHEFLHLLPNNEPGNPPETITTDVVVIGSGCGGAVASKNLAESGYRVLVVENEWYTLTQGDSSSISCRSC
;
A
#
# COMPACT_ATOMS: atom_id res chain seq x y z
N MET A 1 -25.37 1.33 -19.12
CA MET A 1 -25.62 1.05 -20.55
C MET A 1 -24.81 2.04 -21.38
N THR A 2 -24.13 1.62 -22.44
CA THR A 2 -23.27 2.47 -23.29
C THR A 2 -24.01 3.59 -24.04
N GLY A 3 -25.35 3.65 -23.91
CA GLY A 3 -26.20 4.65 -24.57
C GLY A 3 -26.26 4.51 -26.10
N SER A 4 -25.62 3.47 -26.66
CA SER A 4 -25.49 3.23 -28.09
C SER A 4 -25.91 1.80 -28.42
N THR A 5 -26.66 1.66 -29.52
CA THR A 5 -27.05 0.38 -30.12
C THR A 5 -25.92 -0.26 -30.92
N THR A 6 -24.84 0.50 -31.18
CA THR A 6 -23.66 0.03 -31.90
C THR A 6 -22.71 -0.68 -30.95
N PRO A 7 -22.20 -1.88 -31.30
CA PRO A 7 -21.19 -2.57 -30.50
C PRO A 7 -19.95 -1.70 -30.26
N ILE A 8 -19.38 -1.79 -29.05
CA ILE A 8 -18.29 -0.89 -28.63
C ILE A 8 -17.07 -0.93 -29.56
N HIS A 9 -16.76 -2.07 -30.17
CA HIS A 9 -15.62 -2.24 -31.08
C HIS A 9 -15.81 -1.54 -32.44
N GLN A 10 -17.04 -1.20 -32.81
CA GLN A 10 -17.37 -0.49 -34.05
C GLN A 10 -17.48 1.03 -33.84
N LEU A 11 -17.41 1.49 -32.60
CA LEU A 11 -17.41 2.91 -32.27
C LEU A 11 -16.03 3.54 -32.51
N SER A 12 -16.02 4.80 -32.95
CA SER A 12 -14.78 5.56 -33.09
C SER A 12 -14.05 5.67 -31.74
N VAL A 13 -12.72 5.84 -31.78
CA VAL A 13 -11.89 5.97 -30.58
C VAL A 13 -12.42 7.09 -29.65
N ALA A 14 -12.81 8.22 -30.22
CA ALA A 14 -13.34 9.36 -29.47
C ALA A 14 -14.64 9.00 -28.71
N VAL A 15 -15.54 8.27 -29.35
CA VAL A 15 -16.81 7.85 -28.72
C VAL A 15 -16.56 6.81 -27.63
N ARG A 16 -15.66 5.86 -27.85
CA ARG A 16 -15.26 4.87 -26.84
C ARG A 16 -14.68 5.53 -25.59
N ALA A 17 -13.76 6.48 -25.76
CA ALA A 17 -13.17 7.22 -24.66
C ALA A 17 -14.23 7.97 -23.85
N LYS A 18 -15.16 8.65 -24.53
CA LYS A 18 -16.27 9.37 -23.88
C LYS A 18 -17.17 8.44 -23.04
N ILE A 19 -17.48 7.25 -23.55
CA ILE A 19 -18.29 6.26 -22.82
C ILE A 19 -17.57 5.78 -21.56
N ILE A 20 -16.27 5.45 -21.67
CA ILE A 20 -15.48 4.96 -20.53
C ILE A 20 -15.33 6.07 -19.48
N SER A 21 -15.03 7.31 -19.88
CA SER A 21 -14.96 8.44 -18.94
C SER A 21 -16.31 8.73 -18.27
N ALA A 22 -17.43 8.52 -18.96
CA ALA A 22 -18.75 8.69 -18.36
C ALA A 22 -19.06 7.66 -17.26
N TRP A 23 -18.40 6.49 -17.26
CA TRP A 23 -18.57 5.48 -16.22
C TRP A 23 -17.99 5.91 -14.87
N ASP A 24 -17.01 6.82 -14.85
CA ASP A 24 -16.47 7.41 -13.63
C ASP A 24 -17.53 8.23 -12.87
N THR A 25 -18.34 8.99 -13.63
CA THR A 25 -19.42 9.84 -13.10
C THR A 25 -20.77 9.12 -12.96
N SER A 26 -20.81 7.82 -13.24
CA SER A 26 -22.06 7.06 -13.22
C SER A 26 -22.55 6.86 -11.79
N ARG A 27 -23.85 7.12 -11.55
CA ARG A 27 -24.50 6.92 -10.25
C ARG A 27 -24.67 5.45 -9.86
N LEU A 28 -24.41 4.54 -10.80
CA LEU A 28 -24.50 3.09 -10.59
C LEU A 28 -23.13 2.54 -10.19
N ALA A 29 -23.00 2.10 -8.93
CA ALA A 29 -21.76 1.60 -8.34
C ALA A 29 -20.94 0.60 -9.18
N PRO A 30 -21.55 -0.36 -9.93
CA PRO A 30 -20.80 -1.31 -10.76
C PRO A 30 -19.99 -0.66 -11.89
N PHE A 31 -20.42 0.50 -12.39
CA PHE A 31 -19.73 1.19 -13.48
C PHE A 31 -18.47 1.91 -12.98
N GLY A 32 -18.54 2.53 -11.80
CA GLY A 32 -17.36 3.13 -11.17
C GLY A 32 -16.29 2.08 -10.84
N ALA A 33 -16.71 0.89 -10.38
CA ALA A 33 -15.79 -0.22 -10.16
C ALA A 33 -15.12 -0.69 -11.47
N THR A 34 -15.89 -0.87 -12.54
CA THR A 34 -15.36 -1.26 -13.86
C THR A 34 -14.39 -0.21 -14.43
N TYR A 35 -14.73 1.07 -14.31
CA TYR A 35 -13.85 2.17 -14.74
C TYR A 35 -12.52 2.16 -13.98
N ARG A 36 -12.55 2.01 -12.65
CA ARG A 36 -11.34 1.93 -11.82
C ARG A 36 -10.49 0.72 -12.19
N ALA A 37 -11.10 -0.45 -12.38
CA ALA A 37 -10.40 -1.66 -12.77
C ALA A 37 -9.70 -1.52 -14.13
N LEU A 38 -10.43 -1.04 -15.16
CA LEU A 38 -9.86 -0.80 -16.49
C LEU A 38 -8.73 0.23 -16.45
N THR A 39 -8.93 1.33 -15.73
CA THR A 39 -7.91 2.38 -15.56
C THR A 39 -6.68 1.85 -14.85
N ALA A 40 -6.85 1.02 -13.81
CA ALA A 40 -5.75 0.39 -13.10
C ALA A 40 -4.94 -0.52 -14.03
N ILE A 41 -5.60 -1.38 -14.82
CA ILE A 41 -4.92 -2.27 -15.78
C ILE A 41 -4.11 -1.47 -16.81
N VAL A 42 -4.72 -0.43 -17.40
CA VAL A 42 -4.05 0.41 -18.40
C VAL A 42 -2.85 1.13 -17.79
N LYS A 43 -3.00 1.74 -16.62
CA LYS A 43 -1.90 2.41 -15.91
C LYS A 43 -0.79 1.43 -15.55
N THR A 44 -1.12 0.28 -14.99
CA THR A 44 -0.13 -0.75 -14.63
C THR A 44 0.58 -1.30 -15.87
N SER A 45 -0.14 -1.59 -16.94
CA SER A 45 0.46 -2.05 -18.20
C SER A 45 1.42 -1.01 -18.78
N TRP A 46 1.04 0.26 -18.78
CA TRP A 46 1.91 1.34 -19.23
C TRP A 46 3.13 1.51 -18.33
N LEU A 47 2.96 1.48 -17.01
CA LEU A 47 4.07 1.56 -16.05
C LEU A 47 5.08 0.42 -16.22
N LEU A 48 4.59 -0.81 -16.48
CA LEU A 48 5.45 -1.99 -16.62
C LEU A 48 6.17 -2.06 -17.98
N SER A 49 5.53 -1.57 -19.04
CA SER A 49 6.08 -1.64 -20.41
C SER A 49 6.89 -0.41 -20.81
N SER A 50 6.69 0.73 -20.14
CA SER A 50 7.32 1.99 -20.52
C SER A 50 8.82 2.00 -20.16
N PRO A 51 9.73 2.15 -21.13
CA PRO A 51 11.16 2.29 -20.86
C PRO A 51 11.51 3.67 -20.27
N THR A 52 10.63 4.67 -20.43
CA THR A 52 10.87 6.05 -19.99
C THR A 52 10.39 6.34 -18.58
N ILE A 53 9.65 5.42 -17.94
CA ILE A 53 9.09 5.67 -16.61
C ILE A 53 10.19 5.93 -15.56
N ASN A 54 11.29 5.18 -15.63
CA ASN A 54 12.41 5.31 -14.69
C ASN A 54 13.12 6.67 -14.82
N SER A 55 13.22 7.22 -16.04
CA SER A 55 13.82 8.54 -16.25
C SER A 55 12.90 9.67 -15.78
N VAL A 56 11.59 9.54 -16.00
CA VAL A 56 10.59 10.52 -15.54
C VAL A 56 10.47 10.53 -14.02
N LEU A 57 10.49 9.36 -13.38
CA LEU A 57 10.48 9.25 -11.91
C LEU A 57 11.80 9.67 -11.26
N GLY A 58 12.87 9.85 -12.04
CA GLY A 58 14.21 10.13 -11.52
C GLY A 58 14.81 8.97 -10.72
N PHE A 59 14.24 7.77 -10.85
CA PHE A 59 14.65 6.58 -10.10
C PHE A 59 15.17 5.52 -11.08
N PRO A 60 16.49 5.28 -11.16
CA PRO A 60 17.02 4.27 -12.06
C PRO A 60 16.59 2.87 -11.61
N ARG A 61 16.36 1.97 -12.58
CA ARG A 61 15.95 0.57 -12.34
C ARG A 61 16.89 -0.17 -11.39
N VAL A 62 18.17 0.21 -11.37
CA VAL A 62 19.17 -0.28 -10.42
C VAL A 62 19.75 0.93 -9.69
N PRO A 63 19.70 0.99 -8.35
CA PRO A 63 20.34 2.04 -7.59
C PRO A 63 21.87 1.93 -7.74
N ILE A 64 22.46 2.72 -8.64
CA ILE A 64 23.90 2.61 -8.97
C ILE A 64 24.78 3.23 -7.86
N HIS A 65 24.21 4.13 -7.03
CA HIS A 65 24.96 4.88 -6.01
C HIS A 65 24.29 4.89 -4.63
N GLY A 66 23.18 4.16 -4.46
CA GLY A 66 22.44 4.11 -3.20
C GLY A 66 23.11 3.16 -2.22
N LYS A 67 23.82 3.69 -1.22
CA LYS A 67 24.16 2.89 -0.04
C LYS A 67 22.85 2.65 0.73
N PRO A 68 22.48 1.40 1.04
CA PRO A 68 21.33 1.16 1.91
C PRO A 68 21.52 1.96 3.19
N ALA A 69 20.54 2.80 3.53
CA ALA A 69 20.56 3.48 4.81
C ALA A 69 20.60 2.42 5.92
N LYS A 70 21.33 2.69 6.99
CA LYS A 70 21.38 1.79 8.16
C LYS A 70 19.94 1.61 8.65
N GLY A 71 19.43 0.39 8.56
CA GLY A 71 18.07 0.07 8.98
C GLY A 71 17.85 0.46 10.44
N PHE A 72 16.64 0.93 10.76
CA PHE A 72 16.28 1.19 12.15
C PHE A 72 16.03 -0.16 12.83
N ARG A 73 16.63 -0.36 14.01
CA ARG A 73 16.39 -1.59 14.79
C ARG A 73 14.95 -1.60 15.27
N HIS A 74 14.20 -2.60 14.84
CA HIS A 74 12.86 -2.87 15.31
C HIS A 74 12.78 -4.34 15.70
N GLU A 75 12.05 -4.59 16.78
CA GLU A 75 11.65 -5.92 17.19
C GLU A 75 10.29 -6.18 16.57
N PHE A 76 10.03 -7.42 16.25
CA PHE A 76 8.76 -7.87 15.75
C PHE A 76 8.01 -8.47 16.99
N LEU A 77 6.71 -8.16 17.26
CA LEU A 77 5.81 -8.79 18.26
C LEU A 77 4.56 -9.47 17.65
N HIS A 78 4.40 -10.80 17.72
CA HIS A 78 3.28 -11.51 17.07
C HIS A 78 2.24 -11.76 18.14
N LEU A 79 1.21 -10.92 18.18
CA LEU A 79 0.14 -11.09 19.15
C LEU A 79 -0.83 -12.12 18.60
N LEU A 80 -0.63 -13.37 19.01
CA LEU A 80 -1.60 -14.42 18.73
C LEU A 80 -2.83 -14.17 19.60
N PRO A 81 -4.05 -14.30 19.05
CA PRO A 81 -5.25 -14.22 19.87
C PRO A 81 -5.21 -15.35 20.90
N ASN A 82 -5.06 -14.96 22.16
CA ASN A 82 -5.15 -15.82 23.32
C ASN A 82 -6.62 -16.18 23.57
N ASN A 83 -7.09 -17.23 22.90
CA ASN A 83 -8.47 -17.72 22.97
C ASN A 83 -8.76 -18.57 24.23
N GLU A 84 -7.89 -18.52 25.24
CA GLU A 84 -8.10 -19.27 26.48
C GLU A 84 -9.15 -18.56 27.37
N PRO A 85 -10.22 -19.26 27.78
CA PRO A 85 -11.24 -18.68 28.66
C PRO A 85 -10.61 -18.24 29.98
N GLY A 86 -10.65 -16.93 30.26
CA GLY A 86 -10.19 -16.34 31.53
C GLY A 86 -8.78 -15.75 31.51
N ASN A 87 -8.07 -15.78 30.38
CA ASN A 87 -6.78 -15.10 30.25
C ASN A 87 -7.01 -13.63 29.82
N PRO A 88 -6.51 -12.62 30.55
CA PRO A 88 -6.67 -11.22 30.13
C PRO A 88 -5.96 -10.94 28.80
N PRO A 89 -6.45 -9.97 28.01
CA PRO A 89 -5.79 -9.55 26.77
C PRO A 89 -4.35 -9.08 27.04
N GLU A 90 -3.42 -9.45 26.17
CA GLU A 90 -2.02 -9.03 26.28
C GLU A 90 -1.93 -7.50 26.21
N THR A 91 -1.35 -6.89 27.25
CA THR A 91 -1.27 -5.44 27.38
C THR A 91 0.17 -4.98 27.15
N ILE A 92 0.39 -4.18 26.12
CA ILE A 92 1.69 -3.59 25.79
C ILE A 92 1.65 -2.09 26.11
N THR A 93 2.56 -1.65 26.98
CA THR A 93 2.70 -0.23 27.31
C THR A 93 3.74 0.44 26.40
N THR A 94 3.30 1.45 25.67
CA THR A 94 4.12 2.26 24.76
C THR A 94 3.77 3.73 24.92
N ASP A 95 4.63 4.63 24.42
CA ASP A 95 4.38 6.08 24.51
C ASP A 95 3.55 6.56 23.33
N VAL A 96 3.75 5.97 22.15
CA VAL A 96 2.99 6.28 20.92
C VAL A 96 2.59 5.00 20.19
N VAL A 97 1.38 5.00 19.64
CA VAL A 97 0.88 3.98 18.71
C VAL A 97 0.68 4.61 17.34
N VAL A 98 1.24 4.01 16.30
CA VAL A 98 1.05 4.40 14.89
C VAL A 98 0.28 3.30 14.18
N ILE A 99 -0.82 3.67 13.53
CA ILE A 99 -1.69 2.74 12.80
C ILE A 99 -1.36 2.85 11.31
N GLY A 100 -0.87 1.76 10.72
CA GLY A 100 -0.45 1.65 9.33
C GLY A 100 1.06 1.80 9.14
N SER A 101 1.67 0.80 8.50
CA SER A 101 3.10 0.70 8.19
C SER A 101 3.51 1.34 6.86
N GLY A 102 2.56 1.98 6.17
CA GLY A 102 2.80 2.68 4.90
C GLY A 102 3.85 3.79 5.01
N CYS A 103 4.23 4.38 3.88
CA CYS A 103 5.32 5.36 3.81
C CYS A 103 5.19 6.53 4.81
N GLY A 104 3.97 7.04 5.02
CA GLY A 104 3.73 8.10 6.02
C GLY A 104 3.90 7.61 7.46
N GLY A 105 3.35 6.44 7.77
CA GLY A 105 3.47 5.82 9.10
C GLY A 105 4.92 5.50 9.44
N ALA A 106 5.65 4.89 8.52
CA ALA A 106 7.06 4.55 8.69
C ALA A 106 7.94 5.78 8.97
N VAL A 107 7.75 6.88 8.23
CA VAL A 107 8.52 8.12 8.45
C VAL A 107 8.16 8.77 9.79
N ALA A 108 6.87 8.82 10.13
CA ALA A 108 6.41 9.34 11.42
C ALA A 108 6.98 8.54 12.59
N SER A 109 6.87 7.20 12.54
CA SER A 109 7.42 6.30 13.55
C SER A 109 8.92 6.45 13.71
N LYS A 110 9.67 6.58 12.61
CA LYS A 110 11.12 6.84 12.65
C LYS A 110 11.45 8.11 13.42
N ASN A 111 10.80 9.23 13.08
CA ASN A 111 11.09 10.51 13.71
C ASN A 111 10.74 10.51 15.21
N LEU A 112 9.64 9.83 15.59
CA LEU A 112 9.25 9.65 16.98
C LEU A 112 10.23 8.77 17.74
N ALA A 113 10.67 7.66 17.15
CA ALA A 113 11.68 6.79 17.74
C ALA A 113 13.04 7.49 17.90
N GLU A 114 13.47 8.28 16.90
CA GLU A 114 14.69 9.10 16.97
C GLU A 114 14.59 10.20 18.05
N SER A 115 13.37 10.61 18.41
CA SER A 115 13.11 11.55 19.50
C SER A 115 13.04 10.87 20.88
N GLY A 116 13.25 9.55 20.96
CA GLY A 116 13.29 8.79 22.21
C GLY A 116 11.95 8.21 22.68
N TYR A 117 10.89 8.29 21.87
CA TYR A 117 9.62 7.66 22.20
C TYR A 117 9.63 6.15 21.94
N ARG A 118 8.98 5.37 22.79
CA ARG A 118 8.62 3.98 22.46
C ARG A 118 7.42 4.02 21.52
N VAL A 119 7.62 3.50 20.31
CA VAL A 119 6.63 3.52 19.23
C VAL A 119 6.23 2.10 18.88
N LEU A 120 4.92 1.84 18.94
CA LEU A 120 4.31 0.60 18.45
C LEU A 120 3.63 0.88 17.11
N VAL A 121 4.00 0.15 16.06
CA VAL A 121 3.36 0.25 14.74
C VAL A 121 2.43 -0.94 14.55
N VAL A 122 1.15 -0.67 14.31
CA VAL A 122 0.11 -1.69 14.12
C VAL A 122 -0.33 -1.70 12.67
N GLU A 123 -0.35 -2.88 12.05
CA GLU A 123 -0.78 -3.10 10.67
C GLU A 123 -1.82 -4.24 10.62
N ASN A 124 -2.80 -4.14 9.72
CA ASN A 124 -3.89 -5.12 9.59
C ASN A 124 -3.57 -6.24 8.56
N GLU A 125 -2.30 -6.41 8.21
CA GLU A 125 -1.85 -7.38 7.22
C GLU A 125 -0.70 -8.24 7.78
N TRP A 126 -0.68 -9.51 7.37
CA TRP A 126 0.36 -10.45 7.74
C TRP A 126 1.64 -10.13 6.96
N TYR A 127 2.67 -9.64 7.66
CA TYR A 127 4.02 -9.58 7.08
C TYR A 127 4.49 -11.03 6.83
N THR A 128 4.80 -11.35 5.57
CA THR A 128 5.40 -12.65 5.24
C THR A 128 6.91 -12.48 5.35
N LEU A 129 7.51 -12.97 6.43
CA LEU A 129 8.95 -13.19 6.40
C LEU A 129 9.23 -14.35 5.47
N THR A 130 9.87 -14.03 4.35
CA THR A 130 10.65 -15.04 3.66
C THR A 130 11.80 -15.43 4.58
N GLN A 131 11.59 -16.54 5.28
CA GLN A 131 12.49 -17.23 6.22
C GLN A 131 12.97 -16.44 7.44
N GLY A 132 12.34 -16.75 8.57
CA GLY A 132 13.00 -16.82 9.88
C GLY A 132 12.93 -15.56 10.71
N ASP A 133 11.75 -15.27 11.29
CA ASP A 133 11.58 -14.72 12.66
C ASP A 133 10.31 -13.87 12.79
N SER A 134 9.19 -14.58 12.82
CA SER A 134 7.84 -14.03 12.81
C SER A 134 7.61 -13.04 13.94
N SER A 135 7.25 -11.75 13.68
CA SER A 135 6.31 -10.93 14.49
C SER A 135 6.12 -9.43 14.04
N SER A 136 5.44 -8.48 14.71
CA SER A 136 5.08 -7.07 14.27
C SER A 136 5.93 -5.86 14.85
N ILE A 137 6.14 -4.78 14.09
CA ILE A 137 7.14 -3.72 14.38
C ILE A 137 6.90 -2.96 15.72
N SER A 138 7.64 -3.34 16.76
CA SER A 138 7.86 -2.64 18.02
C SER A 138 9.28 -2.08 18.07
N CYS A 139 9.39 -0.76 18.14
CA CYS A 139 10.67 -0.08 18.11
C CYS A 139 11.23 0.06 19.53
N ARG A 140 12.08 -0.88 19.98
CA ARG A 140 12.90 -0.73 21.21
C ARG A 140 14.28 -0.17 20.87
N SER A 141 14.60 1.03 21.37
CA SER A 141 15.99 1.44 21.58
C SER A 141 16.27 1.41 23.08
N CYS A 142 17.39 0.76 23.44
CA CYS A 142 18.00 0.84 24.76
C CYS A 142 18.37 2.29 25.12
#